data_AF-A0A7Y3W032-F1
#
_entry.id   AF-A0A7Y3W032-F1
#
_cell.length_a   1.000
_cell.length_b   1.000
_cell.length_c   1.000
_cell.angle_alpha   90.00
_cell.angle_beta   90.00
_cell.angle_gamma   90.00
#
_symmetry.space_group_name_H-M   'P 1'
#
loop_
_entity.id
_entity.type
_entity.pdbx_description
1 polymer ?
#
loop_
_entity_poly.entity_id
_entity_poly.type
_entity_poly.pdbx_seq_one_letter_code
_entity_poly.pdbx_strand_id
1 'polypeptide(L)'
;MKLALIKILLLFCCLSYSQNSIVNLDSINWEKENVNWEKNIFSEPEFVNKLEVSKSDNSMNLYASMQKECRIFGYQKPNKNSKKMILLSIWTFDVEDNPSNCPFGSYYETSSMDMELKYLGKENSFVKAALIKDQKQIAIVYFEKKWVEFVNY
;
A
#
# COMPACT_ATOMS: atom_id res chain seq x y z
N MET A 1 -63.41 11.07 30.19
CA MET A 1 -62.75 11.48 31.45
C MET A 1 -61.31 10.97 31.40
N LYS A 2 -60.34 11.86 31.68
CA LYS A 2 -58.88 11.69 31.49
C LYS A 2 -58.27 10.61 32.39
N LEU A 3 -57.23 9.92 31.91
CA LEU A 3 -55.88 9.69 32.49
C LEU A 3 -55.24 8.48 31.77
N ALA A 4 -53.94 8.32 31.53
CA ALA A 4 -52.79 9.15 31.17
C ALA A 4 -51.61 8.17 31.02
N LEU A 5 -50.77 8.36 30.00
CA LEU A 5 -49.33 8.01 29.92
C LEU A 5 -48.86 6.56 30.17
N ILE A 6 -48.18 5.98 29.17
CA ILE A 6 -46.75 5.68 29.24
C ILE A 6 -46.21 5.58 27.80
N LYS A 7 -45.31 6.51 27.46
CA LYS A 7 -44.42 6.43 26.30
C LYS A 7 -43.33 5.42 26.62
N ILE A 8 -43.28 4.29 25.92
CA ILE A 8 -42.05 3.50 25.82
C ILE A 8 -41.51 3.69 24.40
N LEU A 9 -40.57 4.62 24.34
CA LEU A 9 -39.68 4.89 23.24
C LEU A 9 -38.71 3.70 23.16
N LEU A 10 -39.01 2.69 22.35
CA LEU A 10 -38.02 1.68 22.00
C LEU A 10 -37.07 2.30 20.98
N LEU A 11 -36.08 3.00 21.55
CA LEU A 11 -34.84 3.39 20.92
C LEU A 11 -34.19 2.08 20.41
N PHE A 12 -34.43 1.72 19.15
CA PHE A 12 -33.62 0.72 18.47
C PHE A 12 -32.24 1.35 18.30
N CYS A 13 -31.41 1.09 19.32
CA CYS A 13 -30.01 1.40 19.35
C CYS A 13 -29.40 0.83 18.07
N CYS A 14 -28.95 1.71 17.17
CA CYS A 14 -28.00 1.34 16.14
C CYS A 14 -26.78 0.75 16.85
N LEU A 15 -26.78 -0.57 17.01
CA LEU A 15 -25.55 -1.33 17.17
C LEU A 15 -24.85 -1.27 15.81
N SER A 16 -24.21 -0.13 15.54
CA SER A 16 -23.10 -0.08 14.61
C SER A 16 -22.05 -1.03 15.20
N TYR A 17 -22.01 -2.24 14.66
CA TYR A 17 -20.92 -3.18 14.90
C TYR A 17 -19.66 -2.53 14.32
N SER A 18 -18.96 -1.76 15.14
CA SER A 18 -17.59 -1.34 14.85
C SER A 18 -16.77 -2.62 14.85
N GLN A 19 -16.48 -3.16 13.66
CA GLN A 19 -15.39 -4.10 13.49
C GLN A 19 -14.13 -3.37 13.95
N ASN A 20 -13.74 -3.53 15.21
CA ASN A 20 -12.39 -3.23 15.62
C ASN A 20 -11.52 -4.26 14.90
N SER A 21 -10.96 -3.90 13.74
CA SER A 21 -9.90 -4.69 13.13
C SER A 21 -8.79 -4.80 14.17
N ILE A 22 -8.39 -6.03 14.47
CA ILE A 22 -7.18 -6.27 15.25
C ILE A 22 -6.06 -5.74 14.37
N VAL A 23 -5.57 -4.53 14.65
CA VAL A 23 -4.44 -3.97 13.91
C VAL A 23 -3.28 -4.93 14.13
N ASN A 24 -2.85 -5.61 13.07
CA ASN A 24 -1.64 -6.42 13.12
C ASN A 24 -0.47 -5.48 13.42
N LEU A 25 -0.02 -5.48 14.67
CA LEU A 25 1.05 -4.62 15.16
C LEU A 25 2.42 -5.07 14.64
N ASP A 26 2.54 -6.28 14.08
CA ASP A 26 3.82 -6.84 13.66
C ASP A 26 4.43 -6.02 12.53
N SER A 27 3.64 -5.58 11.55
CA SER A 27 4.09 -4.66 10.48
C SER A 27 4.67 -3.35 11.04
N ILE A 28 4.02 -2.80 12.07
CA ILE A 28 4.40 -1.52 12.71
C ILE A 28 5.64 -1.71 13.60
N ASN A 29 5.68 -2.80 14.37
CA ASN A 29 6.78 -3.13 15.26
C ASN A 29 8.04 -3.47 14.46
N TRP A 30 7.90 -4.18 13.34
CA TRP A 30 9.01 -4.51 12.44
C TRP A 30 9.74 -3.25 11.96
N GLU A 31 9.03 -2.17 11.58
CA GLU A 31 9.71 -0.90 11.17
C GLU A 31 10.56 -0.32 12.32
N LYS A 32 10.08 -0.41 13.56
CA LYS A 32 10.76 0.14 14.74
C LYS A 32 11.97 -0.71 15.12
N GLU A 33 11.86 -2.02 15.01
CA GLU A 33 12.91 -2.97 15.39
C GLU A 33 14.00 -3.06 14.33
N ASN A 34 13.67 -2.81 13.06
CA ASN A 34 14.57 -3.00 11.92
C ASN A 34 15.04 -1.69 11.28
N VAL A 35 15.39 -0.67 12.07
CA VAL A 35 15.67 0.71 11.60
C VAL A 35 16.66 0.82 10.41
N ASN A 36 17.57 -0.14 10.23
CA ASN A 36 18.57 -0.15 9.16
C ASN A 36 18.32 -1.18 8.05
N TRP A 37 17.15 -1.82 7.99
CA TRP A 37 16.87 -2.91 7.07
C TRP A 37 17.09 -2.54 5.61
N GLU A 38 16.65 -1.35 5.19
CA GLU A 38 16.83 -0.89 3.81
C GLU A 38 18.31 -0.79 3.47
N LYS A 39 19.12 -0.25 4.38
CA LYS A 39 20.57 -0.14 4.17
C LYS A 39 21.20 -1.51 3.99
N ASN A 40 20.77 -2.50 4.77
CA ASN A 40 21.28 -3.87 4.68
C ASN A 40 20.88 -4.52 3.35
N ILE A 41 19.61 -4.46 2.96
CA ILE A 41 19.19 -5.12 1.73
C ILE A 41 19.76 -4.44 0.47
N PHE A 42 19.88 -3.11 0.46
CA PHE A 42 20.51 -2.41 -0.65
C PHE A 42 22.04 -2.56 -0.69
N SER A 43 22.66 -3.23 0.29
CA SER A 43 24.06 -3.67 0.19
C SER A 43 24.24 -4.92 -0.67
N GLU A 44 23.16 -5.67 -0.90
CA GLU A 44 23.11 -6.86 -1.75
C GLU A 44 21.95 -6.72 -2.78
N PRO A 45 22.11 -5.85 -3.79
CA PRO A 45 21.03 -5.43 -4.68
C PRO A 45 20.38 -6.58 -5.49
N GLU A 46 21.07 -7.70 -5.66
CA GLU A 46 20.55 -8.92 -6.28
C GLU A 46 19.40 -9.57 -5.49
N PHE A 47 19.34 -9.34 -4.17
CA PHE A 47 18.29 -9.83 -3.28
C PHE A 47 17.14 -8.84 -3.08
N VAL A 48 17.03 -7.81 -3.92
CA VAL A 48 15.93 -6.84 -3.88
C VAL A 48 14.92 -7.12 -5.00
N ASN A 49 13.63 -7.29 -4.67
CA ASN A 49 12.58 -7.16 -5.69
C ASN A 49 12.36 -5.67 -5.98
N LYS A 50 12.29 -5.31 -7.27
CA LYS A 50 12.04 -3.93 -7.71
C LYS A 50 10.76 -3.83 -8.52
N LEU A 51 10.18 -2.63 -8.48
CA LEU A 51 9.09 -2.25 -9.36
C LEU A 51 9.68 -1.93 -10.73
N GLU A 52 9.45 -2.81 -11.69
CA GLU A 52 9.95 -2.73 -13.06
C GLU A 52 9.07 -1.80 -13.89
N VAL A 53 9.67 -0.76 -14.45
CA VAL A 53 9.05 0.16 -15.42
C VAL A 53 9.41 -0.31 -16.82
N SER A 54 8.41 -0.76 -17.56
CA SER A 54 8.52 -1.04 -18.99
C SER A 54 8.78 0.25 -19.77
N LYS A 55 9.86 0.32 -20.55
CA LYS A 55 10.14 1.47 -21.41
C LYS A 55 9.27 1.54 -22.67
N SER A 56 8.56 0.47 -23.02
CA SER A 56 7.72 0.42 -24.23
C SER A 56 6.34 1.03 -24.01
N ASP A 57 5.72 0.77 -22.86
CA ASP A 57 4.32 1.12 -22.59
C ASP A 57 4.10 1.77 -21.20
N ASN A 58 5.19 2.05 -20.48
CA ASN A 58 5.20 2.65 -19.15
C ASN A 58 4.46 1.82 -18.08
N SER A 59 4.19 0.53 -18.29
CA SER A 59 3.67 -0.34 -17.22
C SER A 59 4.66 -0.42 -16.06
N MET A 60 4.13 -0.45 -14.84
CA MET A 60 4.93 -0.66 -13.64
C MET A 60 4.49 -1.97 -12.98
N ASN A 61 5.37 -2.96 -12.96
CA ASN A 61 5.05 -4.29 -12.46
C ASN A 61 6.05 -4.71 -11.39
N LEU A 62 5.56 -5.33 -10.32
CA LEU A 62 6.41 -6.04 -9.35
C LEU A 62 6.16 -7.52 -9.55
N TYR A 63 7.19 -8.26 -9.93
CA TYR A 63 7.18 -9.72 -9.94
C TYR A 63 7.92 -10.19 -8.68
N ALA A 64 7.17 -10.54 -7.63
CA ALA A 64 7.76 -10.81 -6.34
C ALA A 64 8.40 -12.21 -6.31
N SER A 65 9.71 -12.29 -6.12
CA SER A 65 10.38 -13.56 -5.80
C SER A 65 10.51 -13.69 -4.28
N MET A 66 10.09 -14.84 -3.72
CA MET A 66 10.29 -15.16 -2.30
C MET A 66 11.75 -15.30 -1.90
N GLN A 67 12.68 -15.37 -2.86
CA GLN A 67 14.13 -15.38 -2.62
C GLN A 67 14.71 -13.97 -2.43
N LYS A 68 13.88 -12.94 -2.64
CA LYS A 68 14.27 -11.54 -2.60
C LYS A 68 13.34 -10.77 -1.68
N GLU A 69 13.86 -9.70 -1.11
CA GLU A 69 13.16 -8.85 -0.19
C GLU A 69 12.50 -7.68 -0.92
N CYS A 70 11.29 -7.31 -0.49
CA CYS A 70 10.77 -5.98 -0.73
C CYS A 70 9.71 -5.60 0.30
N ARG A 71 9.67 -4.29 0.56
CA ARG A 71 8.60 -3.62 1.29
C ARG A 71 8.50 -2.19 0.77
N ILE A 72 7.71 -2.01 -0.29
CA ILE A 72 7.68 -0.82 -1.13
C ILE A 72 6.38 -0.06 -0.87
N PHE A 73 6.49 1.08 -0.17
CA PHE A 73 5.37 2.00 -0.02
C PHE A 73 5.27 2.96 -1.20
N GLY A 74 4.04 3.14 -1.69
CA GLY A 74 3.66 4.29 -2.51
C GLY A 74 3.09 5.40 -1.62
N TYR A 75 3.51 6.64 -1.85
CA TYR A 75 3.21 7.79 -1.01
C TYR A 75 2.31 8.81 -1.73
N GLN A 76 1.56 9.61 -0.97
CA GLN A 76 0.66 10.63 -1.52
C GLN A 76 1.41 11.82 -2.14
N LYS A 77 2.61 12.12 -1.63
CA LYS A 77 3.52 13.17 -2.10
C LYS A 77 4.91 12.54 -2.30
N PRO A 78 5.84 13.17 -3.02
CA PRO A 78 7.24 12.71 -3.13
C PRO A 78 8.01 12.93 -1.81
N ASN A 79 7.52 12.32 -0.73
CA ASN A 79 8.00 12.44 0.64
C ASN A 79 7.57 11.19 1.44
N LYS A 80 8.55 10.49 2.03
CA LYS A 80 8.33 9.29 2.85
C LYS A 80 7.52 9.54 4.13
N ASN A 81 7.46 10.78 4.59
CA ASN A 81 6.66 11.17 5.76
C ASN A 81 5.21 11.54 5.37
N SER A 82 4.86 11.49 4.08
CA SER A 82 3.48 11.68 3.65
C SER A 82 2.66 10.40 3.81
N LYS A 83 1.35 10.51 3.62
CA LYS A 83 0.42 9.38 3.77
C LYS A 83 0.85 8.21 2.87
N LYS A 84 0.98 7.02 3.47
CA LYS A 84 1.16 5.73 2.78
C LYS A 84 -0.15 5.41 2.03
N MET A 85 -0.07 5.21 0.73
CA MET A 85 -1.22 5.07 -0.17
C MET A 85 -1.45 3.61 -0.58
N ILE A 86 -0.37 2.88 -0.85
CA ILE A 86 -0.34 1.48 -1.27
C ILE A 86 0.94 0.84 -0.71
N LEU A 87 0.92 -0.47 -0.42
CA LEU A 87 2.10 -1.25 -0.07
C LEU A 87 2.23 -2.45 -0.99
N LEU A 88 3.45 -2.70 -1.48
CA LEU A 88 3.85 -3.95 -2.09
C LEU A 88 4.90 -4.62 -1.20
N SER A 89 4.64 -5.82 -0.68
CA SER A 89 5.53 -6.50 0.28
C SER A 89 5.50 -8.00 0.11
N ILE A 90 6.66 -8.67 0.22
CA ILE A 90 6.71 -10.14 0.25
C ILE A 90 6.17 -10.73 1.57
N TRP A 91 5.98 -9.90 2.60
CA TRP A 91 5.64 -10.35 3.94
C TRP A 91 4.13 -10.41 4.16
N THR A 92 3.63 -11.58 4.57
CA THR A 92 2.20 -11.75 4.88
C THR A 92 1.73 -10.77 5.96
N PHE A 93 2.52 -10.53 7.00
CA PHE A 93 2.16 -9.60 8.06
C PHE A 93 2.07 -8.14 7.60
N ASP A 94 2.55 -7.79 6.39
CA ASP A 94 2.38 -6.48 5.78
C ASP A 94 1.16 -6.40 4.85
N VAL A 95 0.68 -7.55 4.39
CA VAL A 95 -0.33 -7.68 3.33
C VAL A 95 -1.69 -8.05 3.91
N GLU A 96 -1.74 -9.09 4.73
CA GLU A 96 -2.97 -9.63 5.31
C GLU A 96 -3.68 -8.55 6.14
N ASP A 97 -4.94 -8.30 5.80
CA ASP A 97 -5.80 -7.27 6.40
C ASP A 97 -5.28 -5.82 6.31
N ASN A 98 -4.31 -5.52 5.44
CA ASN A 98 -3.80 -4.16 5.18
C ASN A 98 -3.46 -3.38 6.48
N PRO A 99 -2.49 -3.85 7.28
CA PRO A 99 -2.22 -3.31 8.62
C PRO A 99 -1.64 -1.90 8.60
N SER A 100 -1.01 -1.52 7.49
CA SER A 100 -0.55 -0.15 7.24
C SER A 100 -1.69 0.81 6.87
N ASN A 101 -2.95 0.34 6.80
CA ASN A 101 -4.14 1.12 6.45
C ASN A 101 -3.97 1.94 5.17
N CYS A 102 -3.32 1.36 4.17
CA CYS A 102 -3.12 1.97 2.87
C CYS A 102 -4.49 2.08 2.15
N PRO A 103 -4.93 3.29 1.73
CA PRO A 103 -6.19 3.49 1.03
C PRO A 103 -6.41 2.61 -0.20
N PHE A 104 -5.34 2.21 -0.88
CA PHE A 104 -5.40 1.35 -2.07
C PHE A 104 -4.99 -0.09 -1.77
N GLY A 105 -4.78 -0.46 -0.50
CA GLY A 105 -4.46 -1.82 -0.08
C GLY A 105 -2.97 -2.12 0.07
N SER A 106 -2.70 -3.33 0.51
CA SER A 106 -1.38 -3.97 0.56
C SER A 106 -1.42 -5.23 -0.29
N TYR A 107 -0.37 -5.51 -1.08
CA TYR A 107 -0.33 -6.66 -1.98
C TYR A 107 1.06 -7.30 -2.01
N TYR A 108 1.11 -8.59 -2.36
CA TYR A 108 2.39 -9.27 -2.59
C TYR A 108 3.08 -8.80 -3.87
N GLU A 109 2.30 -8.61 -4.92
CA GLU A 109 2.78 -8.20 -6.25
C GLU A 109 1.67 -7.48 -7.03
N THR A 110 2.03 -6.85 -8.15
CA THR A 110 1.07 -6.05 -8.94
C THR A 110 0.02 -6.89 -9.64
N SER A 111 0.30 -8.17 -9.93
CA SER A 111 -0.67 -9.13 -10.49
C SER A 111 -1.83 -9.43 -9.53
N SER A 112 -1.64 -9.20 -8.22
CA SER A 112 -2.64 -9.44 -7.17
C SER A 112 -3.58 -8.24 -6.96
N MET A 113 -3.36 -7.14 -7.71
CA MET A 113 -4.15 -5.93 -7.63
C MET A 113 -5.32 -5.97 -8.62
N ASP A 114 -6.43 -5.34 -8.27
CA ASP A 114 -7.52 -5.01 -9.21
C ASP A 114 -7.29 -3.68 -9.94
N MET A 115 -6.03 -3.22 -9.97
CA MET A 115 -5.59 -1.92 -10.47
C MET A 115 -4.24 -2.07 -11.18
N GLU A 116 -3.94 -1.12 -12.05
CA GLU A 116 -2.67 -1.02 -12.76
C GLU A 116 -1.86 0.18 -12.28
N LEU A 117 -0.53 0.07 -12.38
CA LEU A 117 0.38 1.19 -12.20
C LEU A 117 1.01 1.59 -13.53
N LYS A 118 0.97 2.89 -13.84
CA LYS A 118 1.61 3.48 -15.02
C LYS A 118 2.59 4.57 -14.64
N TYR A 119 3.81 4.50 -15.17
CA TYR A 119 4.85 5.49 -14.97
C TYR A 119 4.46 6.82 -15.63
N LEU A 120 4.62 7.93 -14.90
CA LEU A 120 4.33 9.28 -15.40
C LEU A 120 5.56 10.19 -15.40
N GLY A 121 6.62 9.86 -14.65
CA GLY A 121 7.78 10.74 -14.54
C GLY A 121 8.59 10.55 -13.27
N LYS A 122 9.57 11.43 -13.08
CA LYS A 122 10.38 11.53 -11.86
C LYS A 122 10.12 12.88 -11.20
N GLU A 123 10.09 12.90 -9.87
CA GLU A 123 9.95 14.10 -9.06
C GLU A 123 10.88 13.96 -7.85
N ASN A 124 11.98 14.73 -7.83
CA ASN A 124 13.05 14.60 -6.82
C ASN A 124 13.60 13.15 -6.74
N SER A 125 13.65 12.59 -5.54
CA SER A 125 14.08 11.20 -5.28
C SER A 125 12.96 10.17 -5.49
N PHE A 126 11.86 10.54 -6.14
CA PHE A 126 10.68 9.70 -6.34
C PHE A 126 10.34 9.50 -7.81
N VAL A 127 9.68 8.38 -8.09
CA VAL A 127 8.99 8.07 -9.34
C VAL A 127 7.50 8.33 -9.14
N LYS A 128 6.92 9.09 -10.06
CA LYS A 128 5.49 9.41 -10.10
C LYS A 128 4.75 8.38 -10.94
N ALA A 129 3.67 7.82 -10.40
CA ALA A 129 2.85 6.82 -11.08
C ALA A 129 1.36 7.16 -10.99
N ALA A 130 0.62 6.84 -12.05
CA ALA A 130 -0.83 6.77 -12.04
C ALA A 130 -1.25 5.39 -11.51
N LEU A 131 -2.23 5.38 -10.61
CA LEU A 131 -2.99 4.19 -10.27
C LEU A 131 -4.28 4.19 -11.09
N ILE A 132 -4.50 3.14 -11.86
CA ILE A 132 -5.59 3.03 -12.84
C ILE A 132 -6.50 1.87 -12.46
N LYS A 133 -7.81 2.13 -12.40
CA LYS A 133 -8.86 1.12 -12.20
C LYS A 133 -9.94 1.32 -13.24
N ASP A 134 -10.39 0.26 -13.88
CA ASP A 134 -11.43 0.32 -14.93
C ASP A 134 -11.12 1.39 -16.00
N GLN A 135 -9.86 1.42 -16.47
CA GLN A 135 -9.33 2.39 -17.46
C GLN A 135 -9.37 3.86 -17.01
N LYS A 136 -9.63 4.13 -15.72
CA LYS A 136 -9.65 5.49 -15.15
C LYS A 136 -8.51 5.65 -14.16
N GLN A 137 -7.79 6.76 -14.27
CA GLN A 137 -6.85 7.16 -13.22
C GLN A 137 -7.63 7.51 -11.95
N ILE A 138 -7.43 6.76 -10.88
CA ILE A 138 -8.08 6.99 -9.58
C ILE A 138 -7.16 7.73 -8.60
N ALA A 139 -5.84 7.67 -8.81
CA ALA A 139 -4.88 8.35 -7.96
C ALA A 139 -3.52 8.58 -8.63
N ILE A 140 -2.72 9.43 -7.99
CA ILE A 140 -1.28 9.53 -8.19
C ILE A 140 -0.60 8.99 -6.94
N VAL A 141 0.42 8.15 -7.13
CA VAL A 141 1.27 7.63 -6.06
C VAL A 141 2.74 7.85 -6.41
N TYR A 142 3.55 8.02 -5.37
CA TYR A 142 4.98 8.30 -5.48
C TYR A 142 5.79 7.18 -4.84
N PHE A 143 6.68 6.55 -5.60
CA PHE A 143 7.57 5.50 -5.09
C PHE A 143 9.00 6.04 -4.96
N GLU A 144 9.74 5.67 -3.91
CA GLU A 144 11.15 6.05 -3.83
C GLU A 144 11.93 5.42 -4.99
N LYS A 145 12.79 6.21 -5.66
CA LYS A 145 13.51 5.79 -6.87
C LYS A 145 14.38 4.54 -6.65
N LYS A 146 14.86 4.29 -5.43
CA LYS A 146 15.69 3.11 -5.09
C LYS A 146 14.98 1.77 -5.35
N TRP A 147 13.65 1.76 -5.21
CA TRP A 147 12.79 0.59 -5.42
C TRP A 147 12.39 0.36 -6.88
N VAL A 148 12.77 1.26 -7.79
CA VAL A 148 12.29 1.24 -9.18
C VAL A 148 13.46 0.98 -10.12
N GLU A 149 13.22 0.14 -11.13
CA GLU A 149 14.15 -0.06 -12.24
C GLU A 149 13.45 0.05 -13.59
N PHE A 150 14.21 0.31 -14.65
CA PHE A 150 13.66 0.48 -16.01
C PHE A 150 14.16 -0.62 -16.91
N VAL A 151 13.23 -1.39 -17.47
CA VAL A 151 13.51 -2.59 -18.27
C VAL A 151 13.09 -2.40 -19.71
N ASN A 152 13.78 -3.09 -20.61
CA ASN A 152 13.40 -3.20 -22.02
C ASN A 152 12.87 -4.63 -22.20
N TYR A 153 11.58 -4.76 -22.47
CA TYR A 153 11.01 -6.01 -22.97
C TYR A 153 10.94 -5.96 -24.50
#